data_AF-A0A3D9UX38-F1
#
_entry.id   AF-A0A3D9UX38-F1
#
_cell.length_a   1.000
_cell.length_b   1.000
_cell.length_c   1.000
_cell.angle_alpha   90.00
_cell.angle_beta   90.00
_cell.angle_gamma   90.00
#
_symmetry.space_group_name_H-M   'P 1'
#
loop_
_entity.id
_entity.type
_entity.pdbx_description
1 polymer ?
#
loop_
_entity_poly.entity_id
_entity_poly.type
_entity_poly.pdbx_seq_one_letter_code
_entity_poly.pdbx_strand_id
1 'polypeptide(L)'
;MPSANLARDDDLRRLAATVPALLSVRVETATDTVTDAVTGAVEQIAEALLGWHDWLVGGPSVELHLADGLAAAGSFRPRSRVDTAELSTAAQEFRRCAASIQRVVQTVADDAARRTGQELSDVVRVLGDLLGEHVDQVREFAASESDDGQSTARLSVAERSLYRKVIATLR
;
A
#
# COMPACT_ATOMS: atom_id res chain seq x y z
N MET A 1 13.64 -25.92 -24.04
CA MET A 1 12.70 -25.30 -23.11
C MET A 1 12.81 -23.76 -23.12
N PRO A 2 12.38 -23.08 -24.20
CA PRO A 2 12.42 -21.60 -24.27
C PRO A 2 11.23 -20.89 -23.59
N SER A 3 10.10 -21.58 -23.40
CA SER A 3 8.84 -20.97 -22.94
C SER A 3 8.84 -20.54 -21.46
N ALA A 4 9.60 -21.23 -20.60
CA ALA A 4 9.64 -20.92 -19.17
C ALA A 4 10.45 -19.65 -18.87
N ASN A 5 11.51 -19.39 -19.63
CA ASN A 5 12.29 -18.16 -19.49
C ASN A 5 11.52 -16.94 -19.99
N LEU A 6 10.77 -17.06 -21.10
CA LEU A 6 9.93 -15.98 -21.60
C LEU A 6 8.81 -15.59 -20.62
N ALA A 7 8.16 -16.58 -20.00
CA ALA A 7 7.13 -16.31 -18.99
C ALA A 7 7.70 -15.58 -17.76
N ARG A 8 8.87 -16.01 -17.28
CA ARG A 8 9.58 -15.35 -16.18
C ARG A 8 9.97 -13.91 -16.53
N ASP A 9 10.50 -13.68 -17.72
CA ASP A 9 10.92 -12.35 -18.17
C ASP A 9 9.71 -11.39 -18.30
N ASP A 10 8.58 -11.88 -18.79
CA ASP A 10 7.34 -11.09 -18.88
C ASP A 10 6.77 -10.76 -17.50
N ASP A 11 6.83 -11.68 -16.54
CA ASP A 11 6.39 -11.44 -15.17
C ASP A 11 7.31 -10.45 -14.43
N LEU A 12 8.62 -10.49 -14.66
CA LEU A 12 9.57 -9.50 -14.14
C LEU A 12 9.37 -8.11 -14.75
N ARG A 13 9.08 -8.02 -16.06
CA ARG A 13 8.70 -6.75 -16.70
C ARG A 13 7.42 -6.17 -16.12
N ARG A 14 6.43 -7.02 -15.85
CA ARG A 14 5.18 -6.60 -15.20
C ARG A 14 5.42 -6.14 -13.76
N LEU A 15 6.32 -6.79 -13.03
CA LEU A 15 6.74 -6.35 -11.70
C LEU A 15 7.35 -4.95 -11.75
N ALA A 16 8.31 -4.71 -12.67
CA ALA A 16 8.92 -3.39 -12.84
C ALA A 16 7.88 -2.31 -13.21
N ALA A 17 6.87 -2.65 -14.01
CA ALA A 17 5.76 -1.75 -14.33
C ALA A 17 4.80 -1.50 -13.16
N THR A 18 4.85 -2.32 -12.11
CA THR A 18 4.02 -2.17 -10.92
C THR A 18 4.51 -1.02 -10.03
N VAL A 19 5.82 -0.71 -10.05
CA VAL A 19 6.42 0.40 -9.29
C VAL A 19 5.87 1.78 -9.70
N PRO A 20 5.92 2.20 -10.98
CA PRO A 20 5.35 3.48 -11.38
C PRO A 20 3.82 3.52 -11.23
N ALA A 21 3.15 2.37 -11.28
CA ALA A 21 1.72 2.29 -11.00
C ALA A 21 1.42 2.52 -9.51
N LEU A 22 2.25 2.00 -8.60
CA LEU A 22 2.13 2.24 -7.16
C LEU A 22 2.40 3.73 -6.82
N LEU A 23 3.46 4.31 -7.40
CA LEU A 23 3.83 5.72 -7.19
C LEU A 23 2.82 6.71 -7.78
N SER A 24 1.98 6.28 -8.73
CA SER A 24 0.91 7.14 -9.27
C SER A 24 -0.36 7.10 -8.43
N VAL A 25 -0.46 6.19 -7.45
CA VAL A 25 -1.59 6.12 -6.53
C VAL A 25 -1.61 7.35 -5.64
N ARG A 26 -2.64 8.18 -5.81
CA ARG A 26 -2.90 9.31 -4.92
C ARG A 26 -3.82 8.86 -3.81
N VAL A 27 -3.40 9.08 -2.57
CA VAL A 27 -4.20 8.80 -1.37
C VAL A 27 -4.44 10.10 -0.65
N GLU A 28 -5.67 10.61 -0.72
CA GLU A 28 -6.09 11.80 0.02
C GLU A 28 -7.09 11.40 1.11
N THR A 29 -6.67 11.48 2.36
CA THR A 29 -7.51 11.15 3.54
C THR A 29 -8.02 12.41 4.24
N ALA A 30 -8.78 12.26 5.32
CA ALA A 30 -9.30 13.40 6.04
C ALA A 30 -8.20 14.18 6.77
N THR A 31 -7.00 13.62 6.94
CA THR A 31 -5.90 14.31 7.62
C THR A 31 -4.60 14.24 6.83
N ASP A 32 -3.80 15.32 6.92
CA ASP A 32 -2.47 15.35 6.30
C ASP A 32 -1.57 14.26 6.89
N THR A 33 -1.67 13.99 8.19
CA THR A 33 -0.86 12.97 8.86
C THR A 33 -1.08 11.56 8.32
N VAL A 34 -2.32 11.17 8.04
CA VAL A 34 -2.60 9.85 7.44
C VAL A 34 -2.21 9.84 5.97
N THR A 35 -2.49 10.91 5.24
CA THR A 35 -2.09 11.09 3.83
C THR A 35 -0.58 10.93 3.66
N ASP A 36 0.21 11.63 4.47
CA ASP A 36 1.67 11.58 4.47
C ASP A 36 2.17 10.19 4.86
N ALA A 37 1.54 9.55 5.86
CA ALA A 37 1.92 8.20 6.29
C ALA A 37 1.69 7.15 5.20
N VAL A 38 0.55 7.21 4.49
CA VAL A 38 0.28 6.29 3.39
C VAL A 38 1.17 6.59 2.18
N THR A 39 1.45 7.87 1.90
CA THR A 39 2.37 8.26 0.82
C THR A 39 3.79 7.76 1.11
N GLY A 40 4.30 7.94 2.33
CA GLY A 40 5.60 7.41 2.73
C GLY A 40 5.65 5.87 2.66
N ALA A 41 4.56 5.20 3.06
CA ALA A 41 4.43 3.75 2.91
C ALA A 41 4.53 3.31 1.43
N VAL A 42 3.86 4.02 0.53
CA VAL A 42 3.91 3.78 -0.92
C VAL A 42 5.34 3.90 -1.44
N GLU A 43 6.05 4.96 -1.05
CA GLU A 43 7.44 5.18 -1.48
C GLU A 43 8.38 4.07 -0.99
N GLN A 44 8.27 3.67 0.28
CA GLN A 44 9.07 2.58 0.85
C GLN A 44 8.79 1.23 0.18
N ILE A 45 7.52 0.94 -0.09
CA ILE A 45 7.14 -0.27 -0.83
C ILE A 45 7.70 -0.23 -2.25
N ALA A 46 7.62 0.92 -2.94
CA ALA A 46 8.16 1.08 -4.29
C ALA A 46 9.67 0.82 -4.32
N GLU A 47 10.42 1.37 -3.36
CA GLU A 47 11.85 1.13 -3.22
C GLU A 47 12.16 -0.34 -2.93
N ALA A 48 11.44 -0.96 -2.00
CA ALA A 48 11.61 -2.37 -1.67
C ALA A 48 11.26 -3.30 -2.84
N LEU A 49 10.25 -2.95 -3.64
CA LEU A 49 9.90 -3.68 -4.86
C LEU A 49 10.98 -3.57 -5.93
N LEU A 50 11.61 -2.41 -6.08
CA LEU A 50 12.76 -2.24 -6.98
C LEU A 50 13.95 -3.06 -6.51
N GLY A 51 14.27 -3.01 -5.22
CA GLY A 51 15.33 -3.83 -4.64
C GLY A 51 15.10 -5.33 -4.82
N TRP A 52 13.86 -5.79 -4.60
CA TRP A 52 13.49 -7.18 -4.85
C TRP A 52 13.58 -7.54 -6.34
N HIS A 53 13.09 -6.69 -7.23
CA HIS A 53 13.24 -6.87 -8.68
C HIS A 53 14.71 -7.01 -9.08
N ASP A 54 15.57 -6.10 -8.61
CA ASP A 54 16.99 -6.09 -8.92
C ASP A 54 17.67 -7.38 -8.46
N TRP A 55 17.33 -7.88 -7.28
CA TRP A 55 17.79 -9.18 -6.81
C TRP A 55 17.35 -10.32 -7.74
N LEU A 56 16.09 -10.34 -8.19
CA LEU A 56 15.56 -11.39 -9.09
C LEU A 56 16.24 -11.44 -10.46
N VAL A 57 16.81 -10.31 -10.93
CA VAL A 57 17.58 -10.22 -12.17
C VAL A 57 19.10 -10.39 -11.98
N GLY A 58 19.54 -10.75 -10.77
CA GLY A 58 20.95 -11.06 -10.46
C GLY A 58 21.72 -9.96 -9.74
N GLY A 59 21.03 -8.92 -9.25
CA GLY A 59 21.58 -7.91 -8.36
C GLY A 59 21.78 -8.41 -6.92
N PRO A 60 22.25 -7.53 -6.02
CA PRO A 60 22.47 -7.89 -4.62
C PRO A 60 21.16 -8.21 -3.90
N SER A 61 21.21 -9.09 -2.90
CA SER A 61 20.07 -9.36 -2.03
C SER A 61 19.71 -8.12 -1.22
N VAL A 62 18.41 -7.94 -0.97
CA VAL A 62 17.88 -6.79 -0.23
C VAL A 62 17.21 -7.27 1.04
N GLU A 63 17.54 -6.65 2.17
CA GLU A 63 16.78 -6.79 3.39
C GLU A 63 15.60 -5.79 3.37
N LEU A 64 14.41 -6.27 3.71
CA LEU A 64 13.22 -5.42 3.78
C LEU A 64 13.25 -4.57 5.03
N HIS A 65 13.44 -3.26 4.84
CA HIS A 65 13.38 -2.25 5.91
C HIS A 65 12.26 -1.27 5.60
N LEU A 66 11.00 -1.71 5.75
CA LEU A 66 9.82 -0.90 5.43
C LEU A 66 9.46 0.14 6.49
N ALA A 67 10.06 0.08 7.68
CA ALA A 67 9.76 1.03 8.77
C ALA A 67 10.61 2.31 8.73
N ASP A 68 11.71 2.31 7.98
CA ASP A 68 12.71 3.37 8.01
C ASP A 68 12.23 4.61 7.25
N GLY A 69 11.82 5.65 7.99
CA GLY A 69 11.44 6.95 7.42
C GLY A 69 9.99 7.37 7.58
N LEU A 70 9.15 6.57 8.26
CA LEU A 70 7.78 7.01 8.59
C LEU A 70 7.85 8.20 9.55
N ALA A 71 7.40 9.37 9.07
CA ALA A 71 7.39 10.59 9.84
C ALA A 71 6.61 10.43 11.16
N ALA A 72 7.12 11.04 12.22
CA ALA A 72 6.42 11.12 13.49
C ALA A 72 5.04 11.76 13.29
N ALA A 73 4.02 11.21 13.96
CA ALA A 73 2.64 11.66 13.82
C ALA A 73 2.53 13.19 13.94
N GLY A 74 2.06 13.84 12.87
CA GLY A 74 1.76 15.26 12.83
C GLY A 74 0.41 15.59 13.48
N SER A 75 -0.07 16.81 13.21
CA SER A 75 -1.40 17.22 13.66
C SER A 75 -2.48 16.59 12.76
N PHE A 76 -3.40 15.83 13.36
CA PHE A 76 -4.59 15.29 12.70
C PHE A 76 -5.63 16.39 12.44
N ARG A 77 -5.27 17.44 11.69
CA ARG A 77 -6.21 18.50 11.28
C ARG A 77 -7.12 17.97 10.17
N PRO A 78 -8.46 18.02 10.34
CA PRO A 78 -9.38 17.58 9.31
C PRO A 78 -9.31 18.48 8.06
N ARG A 79 -9.32 17.86 6.87
CA ARG A 79 -9.68 18.49 5.60
C ARG A 79 -11.20 18.49 5.45
N SER A 80 -11.72 19.44 4.69
CA SER A 80 -13.16 19.68 4.54
C SER A 80 -13.90 18.63 3.71
N ARG A 81 -13.21 17.67 3.05
CA ARG A 81 -13.86 16.53 2.39
C ARG A 81 -12.88 15.41 2.07
N VAL A 82 -13.34 14.17 2.20
CA VAL A 82 -12.64 12.95 1.73
C VAL A 82 -13.30 12.49 0.44
N ASP A 83 -12.52 12.29 -0.62
CA ASP A 83 -13.02 11.65 -1.84
C ASP A 83 -12.95 10.12 -1.71
N THR A 84 -14.08 9.53 -1.33
CA THR A 84 -14.19 8.07 -1.17
C THR A 84 -14.09 7.29 -2.48
N ALA A 85 -14.25 7.93 -3.64
CA ALA A 85 -14.08 7.28 -4.94
C ALA A 85 -12.58 7.16 -5.29
N GLU A 86 -11.81 8.22 -5.05
CA GLU A 86 -10.35 8.19 -5.22
C GLU A 86 -9.68 7.21 -4.24
N LEU A 87 -10.06 7.24 -2.95
CA LEU A 87 -9.57 6.27 -1.97
C LEU A 87 -9.93 4.81 -2.31
N SER A 88 -11.13 4.59 -2.85
CA SER A 88 -11.53 3.25 -3.31
C SER A 88 -10.71 2.78 -4.50
N THR A 89 -10.38 3.71 -5.43
CA THR A 89 -9.50 3.44 -6.56
C THR A 89 -8.10 3.09 -6.07
N ALA A 90 -7.55 3.86 -5.13
CA ALA A 90 -6.26 3.57 -4.51
C ALA A 90 -6.24 2.18 -3.87
N ALA A 91 -7.24 1.85 -3.04
CA ALA A 91 -7.38 0.53 -2.40
C ALA A 91 -7.40 -0.62 -3.42
N GLN A 92 -8.04 -0.43 -4.58
CA GLN A 92 -8.07 -1.41 -5.66
C GLN A 92 -6.71 -1.56 -6.34
N GLU A 93 -5.99 -0.47 -6.58
CA GLU A 93 -4.66 -0.51 -7.18
C GLU A 93 -3.65 -1.21 -6.26
N PHE A 94 -3.71 -1.00 -4.95
CA PHE A 94 -2.91 -1.78 -3.99
C PHE A 94 -3.21 -3.28 -4.11
N ARG A 95 -4.48 -3.68 -4.11
CA ARG A 95 -4.84 -5.11 -4.26
C ARG A 95 -4.37 -5.69 -5.60
N ARG A 96 -4.44 -4.92 -6.69
CA ARG A 96 -3.93 -5.33 -8.00
C ARG A 96 -2.40 -5.49 -7.97
N CYS A 97 -1.69 -4.56 -7.34
CA CYS A 97 -0.25 -4.62 -7.12
C CYS A 97 0.14 -5.89 -6.33
N ALA A 98 -0.51 -6.15 -5.20
CA ALA A 98 -0.28 -7.35 -4.38
C ALA A 98 -0.46 -8.65 -5.19
N ALA A 99 -1.52 -8.72 -6.00
CA ALA A 99 -1.76 -9.87 -6.88
C ALA A 99 -0.69 -10.01 -7.98
N SER A 100 -0.13 -8.89 -8.47
CA SER A 100 0.98 -8.89 -9.43
C SER A 100 2.24 -9.48 -8.80
N ILE A 101 2.60 -9.00 -7.62
CA ILE A 101 3.74 -9.51 -6.83
C ILE A 101 3.57 -11.00 -6.56
N GLN A 102 2.38 -11.44 -6.15
CA GLN A 102 2.12 -12.84 -5.83
C GLN A 102 2.31 -13.79 -7.02
N ARG A 103 1.98 -13.35 -8.24
CA ARG A 103 2.25 -14.14 -9.45
C ARG A 103 3.75 -14.37 -9.64
N VAL A 104 4.57 -13.34 -9.42
CA VAL A 104 6.03 -13.47 -9.49
C VAL A 104 6.54 -14.40 -8.40
N VAL A 105 6.10 -14.22 -7.15
CA VAL A 105 6.46 -15.06 -5.99
C VAL A 105 6.30 -16.55 -6.30
N GLN A 106 5.21 -16.95 -6.96
CA GLN A 106 4.94 -18.34 -7.35
C GLN A 106 5.97 -18.93 -8.33
N THR A 107 6.73 -18.08 -9.03
CA THR A 107 7.76 -18.49 -10.00
C THR A 107 9.18 -18.41 -9.44
N VAL A 108 9.38 -17.77 -8.28
CA VAL A 108 10.70 -17.61 -7.67
C VAL A 108 11.16 -18.92 -7.05
N ALA A 109 12.29 -19.45 -7.49
CA ALA A 109 12.86 -20.70 -6.98
C ALA A 109 13.63 -20.51 -5.66
N ASP A 110 14.30 -19.37 -5.49
CA ASP A 110 15.05 -19.03 -4.29
C ASP A 110 14.12 -18.75 -3.11
N ASP A 111 14.30 -19.46 -2.00
CA ASP A 111 13.37 -19.38 -0.86
C ASP A 111 13.44 -18.04 -0.14
N ALA A 112 14.61 -17.40 -0.10
CA ALA A 112 14.77 -16.11 0.55
C ALA A 112 14.10 -15.00 -0.28
N ALA A 113 14.36 -14.94 -1.58
CA ALA A 113 13.70 -14.02 -2.49
C ALA A 113 12.19 -14.28 -2.56
N ARG A 114 11.75 -15.53 -2.51
CA ARG A 114 10.32 -15.86 -2.44
C ARG A 114 9.67 -15.30 -1.17
N ARG A 115 10.34 -15.44 -0.01
CA ARG A 115 9.85 -14.91 1.27
C ARG A 115 9.73 -13.39 1.24
N THR A 116 10.77 -12.69 0.76
CA THR A 116 10.76 -11.24 0.56
C THR A 116 9.58 -10.79 -0.30
N GLY A 117 9.35 -11.46 -1.44
CA GLY A 117 8.21 -11.14 -2.29
C GLY A 117 6.85 -11.43 -1.65
N GLN A 118 6.75 -12.49 -0.83
CA GLN A 118 5.55 -12.81 -0.08
C GLN A 118 5.24 -11.72 0.96
N GLU A 119 6.26 -11.29 1.72
CA GLU A 119 6.15 -10.20 2.69
C GLU A 119 5.69 -8.90 2.00
N LEU A 120 6.29 -8.54 0.85
CA LEU A 120 5.87 -7.38 0.05
C LEU A 120 4.41 -7.50 -0.43
N SER A 121 4.01 -8.65 -0.95
CA SER A 121 2.64 -8.89 -1.40
C SER A 121 1.64 -8.72 -0.24
N ASP A 122 1.98 -9.26 0.93
CA ASP A 122 1.13 -9.19 2.12
C ASP A 122 1.01 -7.77 2.66
N VAL A 123 2.10 -7.02 2.76
CA VAL A 123 2.09 -5.60 3.19
C VAL A 123 1.18 -4.78 2.26
N VAL A 124 1.40 -4.89 0.94
CA VAL A 124 0.63 -4.14 -0.06
C VAL A 124 -0.85 -4.52 -0.01
N ARG A 125 -1.16 -5.81 0.15
CA ARG A 125 -2.54 -6.28 0.28
C ARG A 125 -3.20 -5.69 1.54
N VAL A 126 -2.52 -5.76 2.68
CA VAL A 126 -3.03 -5.22 3.95
C VAL A 126 -3.30 -3.73 3.82
N LEU A 127 -2.41 -2.94 3.22
CA LEU A 127 -2.68 -1.51 2.98
C LEU A 127 -3.92 -1.28 2.13
N GLY A 128 -4.11 -2.06 1.05
CA GLY A 128 -5.31 -1.98 0.23
C GLY A 128 -6.59 -2.34 1.00
N ASP A 129 -6.53 -3.32 1.88
CA ASP A 129 -7.65 -3.72 2.74
C ASP A 129 -7.97 -2.64 3.79
N LEU A 130 -6.94 -2.06 4.43
CA LEU A 130 -7.09 -0.97 5.40
C LEU A 130 -7.72 0.29 4.79
N LEU A 131 -7.31 0.66 3.57
CA LEU A 131 -7.93 1.78 2.84
C LEU A 131 -9.37 1.46 2.44
N GLY A 132 -9.66 0.20 2.06
CA GLY A 132 -11.02 -0.26 1.79
C GLY A 132 -11.93 -0.15 3.01
N GLU A 133 -11.48 -0.68 4.16
CA GLU A 133 -12.19 -0.56 5.44
C GLU A 133 -12.46 0.92 5.80
N HIS A 134 -11.47 1.78 5.57
CA HIS A 134 -11.61 3.21 5.87
C HIS A 134 -12.63 3.89 4.94
N VAL A 135 -12.64 3.55 3.65
CA VAL A 135 -13.66 4.03 2.69
C VAL A 135 -15.07 3.66 3.15
N ASP A 136 -15.26 2.43 3.59
CA ASP A 136 -16.57 1.96 4.05
C ASP A 136 -17.01 2.70 5.32
N GLN A 137 -16.09 2.94 6.27
CA GLN A 137 -16.35 3.75 7.46
C GLN A 137 -16.75 5.19 7.10
N VAL A 138 -16.01 5.84 6.19
CA VAL A 138 -16.31 7.22 5.77
C VAL A 138 -17.69 7.30 5.10
N ARG A 139 -18.04 6.33 4.26
CA ARG A 139 -19.37 6.25 3.62
C ARG A 139 -20.49 6.05 4.63
N GLU A 140 -20.29 5.19 5.64
CA GLU A 140 -21.24 4.98 6.73
C GLU A 140 -21.49 6.26 7.53
N PHE A 141 -20.44 7.03 7.82
CA PHE A 141 -20.55 8.31 8.51
C PHE A 141 -21.27 9.37 7.67
N ALA A 142 -21.05 9.38 6.35
CA ALA A 142 -21.75 10.29 5.44
C ALA A 142 -23.23 9.94 5.25
N ALA A 143 -23.60 8.65 5.33
CA ALA A 143 -24.99 8.19 5.22
C ALA A 143 -25.77 8.40 6.53
N SER A 144 -25.09 8.49 7.67
CA SER A 144 -25.68 8.77 8.97
C SER A 144 -25.84 10.29 9.14
N GLU A 145 -27.00 10.86 8.77
CA GLU A 145 -27.37 12.30 8.87
C GLU A 145 -27.42 12.87 10.32
N SER A 146 -26.61 12.36 11.23
CA SER A 146 -26.60 12.73 12.65
C SER A 146 -25.47 13.72 12.96
N ASP A 147 -25.87 14.95 13.29
CA ASP A 147 -25.11 16.01 13.96
C ASP A 147 -23.63 16.15 13.56
N ASP A 148 -23.27 17.19 12.79
CA ASP A 148 -21.93 17.41 12.20
C ASP A 148 -20.78 17.24 13.22
N GLY A 149 -21.01 17.55 14.50
CA GLY A 149 -20.04 17.33 15.58
C GLY A 149 -19.75 15.86 15.90
N GLN A 150 -20.73 14.97 15.75
CA GLN A 150 -20.56 13.53 15.98
C GLN A 150 -19.88 12.85 14.78
N SER A 151 -20.21 13.26 13.56
CA SER A 151 -19.59 12.75 12.33
C SER A 151 -18.09 13.08 12.27
N THR A 152 -17.72 14.32 12.61
CA THR A 152 -16.30 14.75 12.67
C THR A 152 -15.49 14.02 13.75
N ALA A 153 -16.08 13.76 14.92
CA ALA A 153 -15.42 12.97 15.97
C ALA A 153 -15.17 11.51 15.55
N ARG A 154 -16.15 10.86 14.91
CA ARG A 154 -16.02 9.49 14.39
C ARG A 154 -14.95 9.39 13.30
N LEU A 155 -14.92 10.36 12.38
CA LEU A 155 -13.89 10.45 11.34
C LEU A 155 -12.49 10.60 11.94
N SER A 156 -12.31 11.45 12.96
CA SER A 156 -11.01 11.59 13.64
C SER A 156 -10.53 10.28 14.29
N VAL A 157 -11.45 9.49 14.87
CA VAL A 157 -11.11 8.17 15.44
C VAL A 157 -10.72 7.18 14.33
N ALA A 158 -11.43 7.18 13.21
CA ALA A 158 -11.12 6.34 12.05
C ALA A 158 -9.74 6.67 11.48
N GLU A 159 -9.40 7.96 11.33
CA GLU A 159 -8.09 8.43 10.85
C GLU A 159 -6.94 7.98 11.77
N ARG A 160 -7.09 8.14 13.09
CA ARG A 160 -6.09 7.67 14.06
C ARG A 160 -5.96 6.15 14.06
N SER A 161 -7.05 5.44 13.83
CA SER A 161 -7.04 3.98 13.68
C SER A 161 -6.28 3.59 12.43
N LEU A 162 -6.59 4.20 11.28
CA LEU A 162 -5.91 3.97 10.01
C LEU A 162 -4.41 4.25 10.13
N TYR A 163 -4.01 5.41 10.66
CA TYR A 163 -2.60 5.75 10.91
C TYR A 163 -1.87 4.64 11.69
N ARG A 164 -2.42 4.23 12.84
CA ARG A 164 -1.79 3.19 13.67
C ARG A 164 -1.66 1.86 12.95
N LYS A 165 -2.68 1.47 12.19
CA LYS A 165 -2.67 0.21 11.42
C LYS A 165 -1.65 0.28 10.26
N VAL A 166 -1.52 1.41 9.56
CA VAL A 166 -0.51 1.64 8.52
C VAL A 166 0.90 1.49 9.10
N ILE A 167 1.20 2.22 10.19
CA ILE A 167 2.51 2.13 10.84
C ILE A 167 2.81 0.70 11.34
N ALA A 168 1.81 0.01 11.89
CA ALA A 168 1.98 -1.37 12.36
C ALA A 168 2.20 -2.37 11.23
N THR A 169 1.72 -2.10 10.01
CA THR A 169 1.89 -2.97 8.84
C THR A 169 3.31 -2.88 8.27
N LEU A 170 3.99 -1.75 8.50
CA LEU A 170 5.33 -1.47 7.96
C LEU A 170 6.46 -1.86 8.92
N ARG A 171 6.13 -2.32 10.14
CA ARG A 171 7.07 -2.78 11.17
C ARG A 171 7.15 -4.29 11.21
#